data_AF-A0A0N5D753-F1
#
_entry.id   AF-A0A0N5D753-F1
#
_cell.length_a   1.000
_cell.length_b   1.000
_cell.length_c   1.000
_cell.angle_alpha   90.00
_cell.angle_beta   90.00
_cell.angle_gamma   90.00
#
_symmetry.space_group_name_H-M   'P 1'
#
loop_
_entity.id
_entity.type
_entity.pdbx_description
1 polymer ?
#
loop_
_entity_poly.entity_id
_entity_poly.type
_entity_poly.pdbx_seq_one_letter_code
_entity_poly.pdbx_strand_id
1 'polypeptide(L)'
;MFCFRCFCSKTTSVDSTNFTLTEMSSKTSTGKDEKINSRIPLNTRQKYLITKNWKGISRVVTTAGVEMFMKMFSVHPEYYELFAFRSIAKSNLEKQRTDECLKAHSEAVMNFLGQAIRLIIPLIKAMEEPFLYAVKLILDERYTDNMDLIYKTTIKVILRELEDGCRKEIFEMNGKNEKQEICEK
;
A
#
# COMPACT_ATOMS: atom_id res chain seq x y z
N MET A 1 -13.61 -3.60 -11.51
CA MET A 1 -13.26 -4.46 -12.65
C MET A 1 -12.04 -3.86 -13.33
N PHE A 2 -10.83 -4.17 -12.84
CA PHE A 2 -9.59 -3.65 -13.42
C PHE A 2 -9.01 -4.69 -14.38
N CYS A 3 -9.00 -4.33 -15.66
CA CYS A 3 -8.57 -5.19 -16.77
C CYS A 3 -7.04 -5.27 -16.79
N PHE A 4 -6.48 -6.43 -16.42
CA PHE A 4 -5.04 -6.75 -16.42
C PHE A 4 -4.49 -7.08 -17.82
N ARG A 5 -5.05 -6.52 -18.90
CA ARG A 5 -4.48 -6.69 -20.25
C ARG A 5 -3.72 -5.44 -20.66
N CYS A 6 -2.42 -5.46 -20.38
CA CYS A 6 -1.46 -4.69 -21.15
C CYS A 6 -1.52 -5.23 -22.59
N PHE A 7 -2.15 -4.48 -23.49
CA PHE A 7 -2.34 -4.86 -24.89
C PHE A 7 -1.05 -4.55 -25.67
N CYS A 8 -0.11 -5.49 -25.64
CA CYS A 8 0.93 -5.60 -26.66
C CYS A 8 0.58 -6.78 -27.54
N SER A 9 0.08 -6.49 -28.75
CA SER A 9 -0.33 -7.47 -29.74
C SER A 9 0.81 -8.36 -30.19
N LYS A 10 0.68 -9.68 -29.96
CA LYS A 10 0.70 -10.74 -30.98
C LYS A 10 0.35 -12.09 -30.34
N THR A 11 -0.70 -12.71 -30.87
CA THR A 11 -1.15 -14.10 -30.67
C THR A 11 -0.03 -15.07 -31.09
N THR A 12 0.17 -16.25 -30.49
CA THR A 12 -0.75 -17.40 -30.42
C THR A 12 -0.36 -18.42 -29.33
N SER A 13 -1.39 -19.10 -28.80
CA SER A 13 -1.47 -20.55 -28.52
C SER A 13 -0.84 -21.16 -27.24
N VAL A 14 -1.73 -21.54 -26.30
CA VAL A 14 -1.87 -22.86 -25.62
C VAL A 14 -0.68 -23.28 -24.69
N ASP A 15 -0.80 -23.78 -23.46
CA ASP A 15 -1.82 -24.63 -22.83
C ASP A 15 -1.84 -24.51 -21.31
N SER A 16 -2.95 -24.96 -20.73
CA SER A 16 -3.22 -25.02 -19.29
C SER A 16 -2.65 -26.30 -18.68
N THR A 17 -2.02 -26.24 -17.50
CA THR A 17 -1.97 -27.40 -16.60
C THR A 17 -1.97 -26.97 -15.13
N ASN A 18 -2.76 -27.71 -14.37
CA ASN A 18 -3.19 -27.47 -13.00
C ASN A 18 -2.09 -27.77 -11.99
N PHE A 19 -1.91 -26.91 -10.97
CA PHE A 19 -1.06 -27.20 -9.83
C PHE A 19 -1.91 -27.49 -8.58
N THR A 20 -1.88 -28.76 -8.16
CA THR A 20 -2.55 -29.27 -6.96
C THR A 20 -1.74 -28.91 -5.72
N LEU A 21 -2.33 -28.14 -4.80
CA LEU A 21 -1.77 -27.84 -3.48
C LEU A 21 -1.96 -29.05 -2.56
N THR A 22 -0.86 -29.72 -2.21
CA THR A 22 -0.82 -30.68 -1.10
C THR A 22 -0.38 -29.96 0.18
N GLU A 23 -1.28 -30.03 1.15
CA GLU A 23 -1.17 -29.63 2.54
C GLU A 23 -0.08 -30.45 3.26
N MET A 24 0.80 -29.80 4.03
CA MET A 24 1.61 -30.50 5.02
C MET A 24 1.65 -29.73 6.33
N SER A 25 1.14 -30.41 7.36
CA SER A 25 0.93 -29.95 8.71
C SER A 25 2.14 -30.23 9.60
N SER A 26 2.53 -29.18 10.34
CA SER A 26 3.00 -29.12 11.74
C SER A 26 4.11 -30.04 12.28
N LYS A 27 5.06 -29.41 12.99
CA LYS A 27 5.41 -29.75 14.38
C LYS A 27 6.14 -28.62 15.11
N THR A 28 5.76 -28.50 16.37
CA THR A 28 5.89 -27.38 17.32
C THR A 28 7.21 -27.40 18.10
N SER A 29 7.77 -26.22 18.41
CA SER A 29 8.61 -26.04 19.60
C SER A 29 8.47 -24.63 20.20
N THR A 30 7.76 -24.59 21.33
CA THR A 30 7.83 -23.69 22.50
C THR A 30 8.88 -22.57 22.52
N GLY A 31 8.41 -21.32 22.69
CA GLY A 31 9.21 -20.18 23.13
C GLY A 31 8.38 -18.89 23.16
N LYS A 32 8.26 -18.25 24.32
CA LYS A 32 7.45 -17.06 24.63
C LYS A 32 7.81 -15.86 23.74
N ASP A 33 6.90 -15.49 22.84
CA ASP A 33 6.54 -14.11 22.42
C ASP A 33 5.75 -14.18 21.10
N GLU A 34 4.47 -14.55 21.16
CA GLU A 34 3.54 -14.19 20.06
C GLU A 34 2.81 -12.89 20.43
N LYS A 35 3.62 -11.84 20.36
CA LYS A 35 3.27 -10.43 20.34
C LYS A 35 2.21 -10.19 19.25
N ILE A 36 0.94 -10.04 19.66
CA ILE A 36 -0.19 -9.49 18.91
C ILE A 36 0.03 -9.51 17.38
N ASN A 37 -0.37 -10.60 16.72
CA ASN A 37 -0.61 -10.53 15.27
C ASN A 37 -1.97 -9.84 15.01
N SER A 38 -2.04 -8.56 15.39
CA SER A 38 -2.98 -7.60 14.80
C SER A 38 -2.44 -7.31 13.42
N ARG A 39 -3.25 -7.51 12.36
CA ARG A 39 -2.85 -7.56 10.95
C ARG A 39 -2.43 -6.19 10.35
N ILE A 40 -1.52 -5.52 11.07
CA ILE A 40 -0.86 -4.21 10.95
C ILE A 40 -1.82 -3.01 10.94
N PRO A 41 -2.32 -2.57 12.11
CA PRO A 41 -2.87 -1.23 12.25
C PRO A 41 -1.72 -0.22 12.22
N LEU A 42 -1.46 0.40 11.06
CA LEU A 42 -0.53 1.53 10.98
C LEU A 42 -1.00 2.65 11.93
N ASN A 43 -0.10 3.12 12.79
CA ASN A 43 -0.40 4.28 13.64
C ASN A 43 -0.42 5.56 12.80
N THR A 44 -0.97 6.63 13.37
CA THR A 44 -1.15 7.94 12.73
C THR A 44 0.15 8.46 12.09
N ARG A 45 1.25 8.41 12.84
CA ARG A 45 2.58 8.85 12.39
C ARG A 45 3.09 8.04 11.19
N GLN A 46 2.91 6.72 11.21
CA GLN A 46 3.33 5.84 10.11
C GLN A 46 2.54 6.13 8.83
N LYS A 47 1.22 6.32 8.92
CA LYS A 47 0.36 6.68 7.78
C LYS A 47 0.79 8.02 7.16
N TYR A 48 1.10 9.00 8.00
CA TYR A 48 1.57 10.29 7.56
C TYR A 48 2.94 10.19 6.87
N LEU A 49 3.92 9.53 7.50
CA LEU A 49 5.26 9.38 6.95
C LEU A 49 5.24 8.69 5.59
N ILE A 50 4.44 7.63 5.43
CA ILE A 50 4.28 6.94 4.15
C ILE A 50 3.68 7.89 3.10
N THR A 51 2.62 8.62 3.44
CA THR A 51 1.98 9.58 2.51
C THR A 51 2.93 10.72 2.12
N LYS A 52 3.71 11.24 3.06
CA LYS A 52 4.68 12.32 2.84
C LYS A 52 5.85 11.84 1.97
N ASN A 53 6.48 10.74 2.35
CA ASN A 53 7.61 10.18 1.62
C ASN A 53 7.20 9.79 0.19
N TRP A 54 5.97 9.30 0.03
CA TRP A 54 5.42 8.99 -1.28
C TRP A 54 5.37 10.22 -2.21
N LYS A 55 5.15 11.44 -1.71
CA LYS A 55 5.21 12.66 -2.55
C LYS A 55 6.59 12.89 -3.18
N GLY A 56 7.66 12.49 -2.50
CA GLY A 56 9.01 12.53 -3.05
C GLY A 56 9.19 11.48 -4.13
N ILE A 57 8.81 10.24 -3.83
CA ILE A 57 8.87 9.09 -4.76
C ILE A 57 8.04 9.37 -6.01
N SER A 58 6.85 9.96 -5.88
CA SER A 58 5.95 10.22 -7.01
C SER A 58 6.53 11.18 -8.05
N ARG A 59 7.53 12.01 -7.69
CA ARG A 59 8.22 12.89 -8.64
C ARG A 59 9.15 12.13 -9.58
N VAL A 60 9.58 10.94 -9.19
CA VAL A 60 10.51 10.07 -9.93
C VAL A 60 9.95 8.64 -10.02
N VAL A 61 8.62 8.55 -10.15
CA VAL A 61 7.85 7.31 -9.96
C VAL A 61 8.31 6.17 -10.88
N THR A 62 8.59 6.49 -12.15
CA THR A 62 9.05 5.52 -13.14
C THR A 62 10.44 5.00 -12.80
N THR A 63 11.39 5.90 -12.48
CA THR A 63 12.75 5.51 -12.09
C THR A 63 12.76 4.66 -10.83
N ALA A 64 12.01 5.06 -9.80
CA ALA A 64 11.88 4.29 -8.56
C ALA A 64 11.27 2.91 -8.81
N GLY A 65 10.27 2.82 -9.70
CA GLY A 65 9.67 1.55 -10.09
C GLY A 65 10.64 0.65 -10.86
N VAL A 66 11.39 1.21 -11.82
CA VAL A 66 12.39 0.46 -12.60
C VAL A 66 13.45 -0.11 -11.64
N GLU A 67 14.00 0.70 -10.73
CA GLU A 67 14.98 0.21 -9.76
C GLU A 67 14.40 -0.86 -8.81
N MET A 68 13.13 -0.75 -8.42
CA MET A 68 12.43 -1.79 -7.65
C MET A 68 12.38 -3.12 -8.41
N PHE A 69 11.99 -3.10 -9.69
CA PHE A 69 11.95 -4.30 -10.53
C PHE A 69 13.35 -4.85 -10.83
N MET A 70 14.32 -3.99 -11.15
CA MET A 70 15.72 -4.39 -11.35
C MET A 70 16.28 -5.06 -10.10
N LYS A 71 15.95 -4.54 -8.90
CA LYS A 71 16.33 -5.17 -7.64
C LYS A 71 15.63 -6.52 -7.47
N MET A 72 14.34 -6.63 -7.76
CA MET A 72 13.60 -7.89 -7.69
C MET A 72 14.21 -8.96 -8.61
N PHE A 73 14.51 -8.62 -9.87
CA PHE A 73 15.12 -9.53 -10.83
C PHE A 73 16.58 -9.89 -10.49
N SER A 74 17.30 -9.01 -9.79
CA SER A 74 18.64 -9.34 -9.29
C SER A 74 18.63 -10.43 -8.22
N VAL A 75 17.54 -10.56 -7.48
CA VAL A 75 17.35 -11.58 -6.43
C VAL A 75 16.66 -12.83 -7.00
N HIS A 76 15.71 -12.63 -7.92
CA HIS A 76 14.89 -13.67 -8.53
C HIS A 76 14.85 -13.50 -10.06
N PRO A 77 15.92 -13.90 -10.79
CA PRO A 77 15.96 -13.79 -12.25
C PRO A 77 14.84 -14.57 -12.95
N GLU A 78 14.37 -15.66 -12.34
CA GLU A 78 13.26 -16.48 -12.82
C GLU A 78 11.95 -15.69 -12.97
N TYR A 79 11.79 -14.57 -12.26
CA TYR A 79 10.59 -13.76 -12.34
C TYR A 79 10.44 -13.01 -13.66
N TYR A 80 11.50 -12.87 -14.48
CA TYR A 80 11.36 -12.30 -15.82
C TYR A 80 10.27 -13.03 -16.64
N GLU A 81 10.17 -14.36 -16.50
CA GLU A 81 9.21 -15.19 -17.25
C GLU A 81 7.74 -14.84 -16.97
N LEU A 82 7.45 -14.16 -15.86
CA LEU A 82 6.11 -13.70 -15.49
C LEU A 82 5.65 -12.47 -16.28
N PHE A 83 6.55 -11.81 -17.01
CA PHE A 83 6.28 -10.53 -17.66
C PHE A 83 6.43 -10.58 -19.19
N ALA A 84 5.70 -9.69 -19.87
CA ALA A 84 5.75 -9.57 -21.33
C ALA A 84 7.13 -9.10 -21.84
N PHE A 85 7.91 -8.42 -21.00
CA PHE A 85 9.26 -7.95 -21.31
C PHE A 85 10.36 -8.95 -20.93
N ARG A 86 10.04 -10.25 -20.73
CA ARG A 86 11.03 -11.28 -20.37
C ARG A 86 12.27 -11.35 -21.27
N SER A 87 12.14 -10.93 -22.54
CA SER A 87 13.25 -10.92 -23.52
C SER A 87 14.43 -10.05 -23.11
N ILE A 88 14.22 -9.03 -22.26
CA ILE A 88 15.30 -8.14 -21.81
C ILE A 88 16.23 -8.80 -20.79
N ALA A 89 15.87 -9.95 -20.22
CA ALA A 89 16.65 -10.66 -19.20
C ALA A 89 18.09 -10.93 -19.63
N LYS A 90 18.33 -11.14 -20.93
CA LYS A 90 19.66 -11.42 -21.51
C LYS A 90 20.44 -10.18 -21.93
N SER A 91 19.82 -9.00 -21.84
CA SER A 91 20.47 -7.73 -22.21
C SER A 91 21.27 -7.15 -21.05
N ASN A 92 22.11 -6.15 -21.32
CA ASN A 92 22.86 -5.48 -20.27
C ASN A 92 21.95 -4.57 -19.42
N LEU A 93 22.40 -4.23 -18.21
CA LEU A 93 21.60 -3.48 -17.24
C LEU A 93 21.11 -2.13 -17.78
N GLU A 94 21.91 -1.45 -18.60
CA GLU A 94 21.51 -0.16 -19.16
C GLU A 94 20.34 -0.32 -20.12
N LYS A 95 20.42 -1.30 -21.03
CA LYS A 95 19.32 -1.65 -21.94
C LYS A 95 18.06 -2.04 -21.17
N GLN A 96 18.20 -2.85 -20.10
CA GLN A 96 17.07 -3.22 -19.25
C GLN A 96 16.40 -1.99 -18.62
N ARG A 97 17.16 -1.07 -18.02
CA ARG A 97 16.62 0.16 -17.40
C ARG A 97 15.95 1.09 -18.41
N THR A 98 16.46 1.11 -19.63
CA THR A 98 15.90 1.94 -20.70
C THR A 98 14.72 1.28 -21.43
N ASP A 99 14.40 0.02 -21.16
CA ASP A 99 13.30 -0.69 -21.82
C ASP A 99 11.94 -0.02 -21.55
N GLU A 100 11.24 0.31 -22.62
CA GLU A 100 9.98 1.07 -22.55
C GLU A 100 8.84 0.25 -21.94
N CYS A 101 8.84 -1.08 -22.14
CA CYS A 101 7.81 -1.94 -21.56
C CYS A 101 8.00 -2.09 -20.04
N LEU A 102 9.25 -2.28 -19.59
CA LEU A 102 9.59 -2.28 -18.17
C LEU A 102 9.27 -0.93 -17.52
N LYS A 103 9.63 0.20 -18.15
CA LYS A 103 9.30 1.54 -17.63
C LYS A 103 7.79 1.74 -17.48
N ALA A 104 7.02 1.44 -18.52
CA ALA A 104 5.57 1.61 -18.50
C ALA A 104 4.91 0.72 -17.44
N HIS A 105 5.36 -0.53 -17.30
CA HIS A 105 4.86 -1.44 -16.27
C HIS A 105 5.24 -0.97 -14.85
N SER A 106 6.50 -0.54 -14.67
CA SER A 106 7.01 -0.02 -13.40
C SER A 106 6.23 1.21 -12.94
N GLU A 107 5.98 2.15 -13.86
CA GLU A 107 5.18 3.33 -13.59
C GLU A 107 3.74 2.96 -13.21
N ALA A 108 3.11 2.02 -13.93
CA ALA A 108 1.75 1.58 -13.62
C ALA A 108 1.64 0.97 -12.21
N VAL A 109 2.58 0.09 -11.84
CA VAL A 109 2.62 -0.53 -10.51
C VAL A 109 2.85 0.53 -9.43
N MET A 110 3.82 1.43 -9.63
CA MET A 110 4.11 2.46 -8.65
C MET A 110 2.94 3.45 -8.51
N ASN A 111 2.28 3.84 -9.60
CA ASN A 111 1.07 4.67 -9.54
C ASN A 111 -0.08 3.98 -8.80
N PHE A 112 -0.26 2.67 -8.96
CA PHE A 112 -1.23 1.90 -8.19
C PHE A 112 -0.89 1.91 -6.68
N LEU A 113 0.37 1.69 -6.31
CA LEU A 113 0.82 1.79 -4.91
C LEU A 113 0.55 3.19 -4.34
N GLY A 114 0.78 4.24 -5.13
CA GLY A 114 0.48 5.61 -4.74
C GLY A 114 -1.02 5.86 -4.49
N GLN A 115 -1.89 5.28 -5.32
CA GLN A 115 -3.33 5.32 -5.08
C GLN A 115 -3.71 4.61 -3.78
N ALA A 116 -3.16 3.42 -3.53
CA ALA A 116 -3.40 2.67 -2.30
C ALA A 116 -2.98 3.49 -1.05
N ILE A 117 -1.83 4.15 -1.10
CA ILE A 117 -1.35 5.04 -0.02
C ILE A 117 -2.30 6.22 0.22
N ARG A 118 -2.80 6.85 -0.85
CA ARG A 118 -3.76 7.98 -0.74
C ARG A 118 -5.10 7.57 -0.14
N LEU A 119 -5.52 6.32 -0.34
CA LEU A 119 -6.80 5.81 0.12
C LEU A 119 -6.81 5.43 1.62
N ILE A 120 -5.66 5.39 2.30
CA ILE A 120 -5.59 4.99 3.72
C ILE A 120 -6.49 5.85 4.61
N ILE A 121 -6.47 7.18 4.47
CA ILE A 121 -7.28 8.08 5.31
C ILE A 121 -8.76 8.05 4.89
N PRO A 122 -9.12 8.17 3.59
CA PRO A 122 -10.50 8.01 3.14
C PRO A 122 -11.13 6.68 3.56
N LEU A 123 -10.37 5.58 3.53
CA LEU A 123 -10.86 4.25 3.95
C LEU A 123 -11.26 4.26 5.42
N ILE A 124 -10.47 4.89 6.29
CA ILE A 124 -10.78 4.99 7.73
C ILE A 124 -12.06 5.79 7.96
N LYS A 125 -12.28 6.88 7.21
CA LYS A 125 -13.54 7.64 7.28
C LYS A 125 -14.72 6.84 6.73
N ALA A 126 -14.54 6.12 5.64
CA ALA A 126 -15.58 5.31 5.01
C ALA A 126 -16.08 4.16 5.88
N MET A 127 -15.36 3.81 6.95
CA MET A 127 -15.79 2.82 7.93
C MET A 127 -16.82 3.34 8.95
N GLU A 128 -17.05 4.65 9.06
CA GLU A 128 -17.98 5.26 10.02
C GLU A 128 -19.40 4.67 9.92
N GLU A 129 -20.00 4.71 8.73
CA GLU A 129 -21.37 4.25 8.52
C GLU A 129 -21.53 2.72 8.64
N PRO A 130 -20.66 1.88 8.04
CA PRO A 130 -20.72 0.44 8.24
C PRO A 130 -20.58 0.04 9.71
N PHE A 131 -19.74 0.74 10.48
CA PHE A 131 -19.58 0.49 11.90
C PHE A 131 -20.85 0.86 12.69
N LEU A 132 -21.41 2.05 12.46
CA LEU A 132 -22.67 2.48 13.08
C LEU A 132 -23.83 1.54 12.76
N TYR A 133 -23.92 1.10 11.50
CA TYR A 133 -24.89 0.10 11.07
C TYR A 133 -24.74 -1.20 11.87
N ALA A 134 -23.53 -1.71 12.02
CA ALA A 134 -23.27 -2.93 12.79
C ALA A 134 -23.65 -2.78 14.27
N VAL A 135 -23.33 -1.64 14.89
CA VAL A 135 -23.70 -1.35 16.29
C VAL A 135 -25.22 -1.29 16.45
N LYS A 136 -25.92 -0.62 15.53
CA LYS A 136 -27.38 -0.54 15.53
C LYS A 136 -28.01 -1.92 15.39
N LEU A 137 -27.45 -2.78 14.54
CA LEU A 137 -27.94 -4.15 14.32
C LEU A 137 -27.74 -5.03 15.57
N ILE A 138 -26.62 -4.88 16.29
CA ILE A 138 -26.30 -5.66 17.50
C ILE A 138 -27.11 -5.20 18.72
N LEU A 139 -27.33 -3.89 18.85
CA LEU A 139 -28.08 -3.32 19.98
C LEU A 139 -29.59 -3.32 19.74
N ASP A 140 -30.02 -3.38 18.47
CA ASP A 140 -31.40 -3.48 18.03
C ASP A 140 -32.30 -2.46 18.76
N GLU A 141 -33.36 -2.89 19.44
CA GLU A 141 -34.28 -2.01 20.18
C GLU A 141 -33.59 -1.21 21.31
N ARG A 142 -32.42 -1.63 21.78
CA ARG A 142 -31.63 -0.89 22.79
C ARG A 142 -30.86 0.29 22.20
N TYR A 143 -30.79 0.40 20.87
CA TYR A 143 -30.15 1.52 20.19
C TYR A 143 -31.09 2.72 20.11
N THR A 144 -31.02 3.59 21.11
CA THR A 144 -31.85 4.80 21.20
C THR A 144 -31.24 5.98 20.43
N ASP A 145 -32.02 7.03 20.18
CA ASP A 145 -31.52 8.26 19.56
C ASP A 145 -30.39 8.93 20.36
N ASN A 146 -30.43 8.80 21.69
CA ASN A 146 -29.35 9.26 22.56
C ASN A 146 -28.07 8.45 22.34
N MET A 147 -28.18 7.12 22.19
CA MET A 147 -27.03 6.27 21.85
C MET A 147 -26.49 6.61 20.46
N ASP A 148 -27.36 6.89 19.49
CA ASP A 148 -26.96 7.32 18.14
C ASP A 148 -26.11 8.59 18.17
N LEU A 149 -26.54 9.59 18.94
CA LEU A 149 -25.81 10.81 19.12
C LEU A 149 -24.45 10.57 19.80
N ILE A 150 -24.39 9.72 20.82
CA ILE A 150 -23.15 9.37 21.52
C ILE A 150 -22.18 8.68 20.56
N TYR A 151 -22.59 7.61 19.86
CA TYR A 151 -21.73 6.88 18.95
C TYR A 151 -21.21 7.76 17.81
N LYS A 152 -22.08 8.55 17.17
CA LYS A 152 -21.66 9.51 16.12
C LYS A 152 -20.67 10.52 16.66
N THR A 153 -20.89 11.04 17.86
CA THR A 153 -19.99 12.04 18.48
C THR A 153 -18.64 11.40 18.79
N THR A 154 -18.62 10.22 19.40
CA THR A 154 -17.41 9.48 19.73
C THR A 154 -16.62 9.12 18.48
N ILE A 155 -17.26 8.60 17.43
CA ILE A 155 -16.58 8.27 16.16
C ILE A 155 -16.00 9.53 15.52
N LYS A 156 -16.75 10.63 15.48
CA LYS A 156 -16.22 11.92 14.97
C LYS A 156 -15.03 12.43 15.78
N VAL A 157 -15.03 12.27 17.10
CA VAL A 157 -13.86 12.61 17.94
C VAL A 157 -12.68 11.70 17.59
N ILE A 158 -12.88 10.39 17.52
CA ILE A 158 -11.82 9.45 17.13
C ILE A 158 -11.24 9.79 15.76
N LEU A 159 -12.09 10.02 14.75
CA LEU A 159 -11.66 10.39 13.40
C LEU A 159 -10.93 11.74 13.38
N ARG A 160 -11.44 12.75 14.10
CA ARG A 160 -10.77 14.06 14.22
C ARG A 160 -9.42 13.96 14.90
N GLU A 161 -9.32 13.25 16.02
CA GLU A 161 -8.02 13.06 16.70
C GLU A 161 -7.03 12.30 15.81
N LEU A 162 -7.49 11.31 15.03
CA LEU A 162 -6.66 10.63 14.05
C LEU A 162 -6.21 11.59 12.92
N GLU A 163 -7.08 12.48 12.43
CA GLU A 163 -6.76 13.47 11.41
C GLU A 163 -5.86 14.61 11.92
N ASP A 164 -6.14 15.13 13.11
CA ASP A 164 -5.43 16.24 13.73
C ASP A 164 -4.08 15.80 14.26
N GLY A 165 -3.97 14.56 14.76
CA GLY A 165 -2.69 13.91 15.01
C GLY A 165 -1.84 13.84 13.74
N CYS A 166 -2.46 13.49 12.59
CA CYS A 166 -1.74 13.57 11.30
C CYS A 166 -1.34 15.01 10.95
N ARG A 167 -2.16 16.01 11.30
CA ARG A 167 -1.95 17.42 10.91
C ARG A 167 -0.93 18.15 11.77
N LYS A 168 -0.92 17.95 13.10
CA LYS A 168 0.00 18.63 14.03
C LYS A 168 1.46 18.24 13.77
N GLU A 169 1.73 16.96 13.51
CA GLU A 169 3.07 16.49 13.12
C GLU A 169 3.56 17.12 11.79
N ILE A 170 2.66 17.57 10.89
CA ILE A 170 3.03 18.31 9.67
C ILE A 170 3.74 19.62 10.02
N PHE A 171 3.16 20.40 10.93
CA PHE A 171 3.69 21.72 11.30
C PHE A 171 5.02 21.62 12.02
N GLU A 172 5.16 20.65 12.92
CA GLU A 172 6.39 20.43 13.67
C GLU A 172 7.56 19.92 12.80
N MET A 173 7.28 19.12 11.76
CA MET A 173 8.33 18.67 10.83
C MET A 173 8.78 19.77 9.86
N ASN A 174 7.87 20.64 9.43
CA ASN A 174 8.23 21.74 8.52
C ASN A 174 9.03 22.84 9.24
N GLY A 175 8.71 23.14 10.51
CA GLY A 175 9.46 24.08 11.33
C GLY A 175 10.85 23.58 11.76
N LYS A 176 11.13 22.28 11.68
CA LYS A 176 12.48 21.71 11.90
C LYS A 176 13.37 21.83 10.67
N ASN A 177 12.81 21.65 9.47
CA ASN A 177 13.55 21.75 8.22
C ASN A 177 14.01 23.20 7.94
N GLU A 178 13.19 24.21 8.25
CA GLU A 178 13.58 25.63 8.12
C GLU A 178 14.71 26.03 9.08
N LYS A 179 14.76 25.46 10.30
CA LYS A 179 15.82 25.76 11.27
C LYS A 179 17.16 25.11 10.92
N GLN A 180 17.14 24.03 10.14
CA GLN A 180 18.35 23.32 9.73
C GLN A 180 19.02 24.01 8.52
N GLU A 181 18.22 24.58 7.62
CA GLU A 181 18.71 25.34 6.45
C GLU A 181 19.27 26.74 6.82
N ILE A 182 18.87 27.30 7.97
CA ILE A 182 19.42 28.55 8.52
C ILE A 182 20.77 28.32 9.23
N CYS A 183 21.08 27.10 9.65
CA CYS A 183 22.34 26.79 10.35
C CYS A 183 23.48 26.35 9.41
N GLU A 184 23.21 26.24 8.10
CA GLU A 184 24.17 25.85 7.05
C GLU A 184 24.50 26.99 6.06
N LYS A 185 24.13 28.24 6.37
CA LYS A 185 24.59 29.46 5.67
C LYS A 185 25.46 30.31 6.57
#